data_AF-A0A7C1VMX1-F1
#
_entry.id   AF-A0A7C1VMX1-F1
#
_cell.length_a   1.000
_cell.length_b   1.000
_cell.length_c   1.000
_cell.angle_alpha   90.00
_cell.angle_beta   90.00
_cell.angle_gamma   90.00
#
_symmetry.space_group_name_H-M   'P 1'
#
loop_
_entity.id
_entity.type
_entity.pdbx_description
1 polymer ?
#
loop_
_entity_poly.entity_id
_entity_poly.type
_entity_poly.pdbx_seq_one_letter_code
_entity_poly.pdbx_strand_id
1 'polypeptide(L)' 'MKVECLIDEAKKLPLEEKKALTMVLSDLVDQESGKDWQLTKEQMAELMRRYEEFLKDPDEGEEWEKVRARIEQSIP' A
#
# COMPACT_ATOMS: atom_id res chain seq x y z
N MET A 1 10.28 24.82 -11.43
CA MET A 1 8.82 24.66 -11.38
C MET A 1 8.49 24.16 -9.97
N LYS A 2 7.75 24.94 -9.16
CA LYS A 2 7.49 24.57 -7.75
C LYS A 2 6.39 23.51 -7.69
N VAL A 3 6.54 22.49 -6.85
CA VAL A 3 5.58 21.37 -6.66
C VAL A 3 4.12 21.83 -6.54
N GLU A 4 3.90 23.01 -5.94
CA GLU A 4 2.61 23.68 -5.79
C GLU A 4 1.83 23.82 -7.12
N CYS A 5 2.50 24.17 -8.23
CA CYS A 5 1.82 24.34 -9.52
C CYS A 5 1.37 23.02 -10.16
N LEU A 6 2.10 21.92 -9.90
CA LEU A 6 1.73 20.58 -10.39
C LEU A 6 0.51 20.03 -9.66
N ILE A 7 0.40 20.30 -8.35
CA ILE A 7 -0.77 19.92 -7.56
C ILE A 7 -2.02 20.67 -8.04
N ASP A 8 -1.89 21.96 -8.37
CA ASP A 8 -3.02 22.74 -8.86
C ASP A 8 -3.51 22.31 -10.25
N GLU A 9 -2.63 21.74 -11.07
CA GLU A 9 -3.03 21.07 -12.31
C GLU A 9 -3.72 19.73 -12.06
N ALA A 10 -3.17 18.89 -11.18
CA ALA A 10 -3.77 17.62 -10.80
C ALA A 10 -5.18 17.79 -10.20
N LYS A 11 -5.42 18.87 -9.44
CA LYS A 11 -6.75 19.20 -8.90
C LYS A 11 -7.82 19.42 -9.96
N LYS A 12 -7.45 19.84 -11.18
CA LYS A 12 -8.40 20.10 -12.28
C LYS A 12 -8.86 18.83 -12.99
N LEU A 13 -8.17 17.71 -12.79
CA LEU A 13 -8.50 16.44 -13.42
C LEU A 13 -9.83 15.84 -12.87
N PRO A 14 -10.58 15.08 -13.67
CA PRO A 14 -11.63 14.19 -13.22
C PRO A 14 -11.13 13.19 -12.15
N LEU A 15 -12.02 12.67 -11.31
CA LEU A 15 -11.64 11.76 -10.22
C LEU A 15 -10.91 10.50 -10.71
N GLU A 16 -11.38 9.89 -11.80
CA GLU A 16 -10.74 8.68 -12.34
C GLU A 16 -9.33 8.95 -12.87
N GLU A 17 -9.13 10.12 -13.49
CA GLU A 17 -7.80 10.55 -13.94
C GLU A 17 -6.87 10.89 -12.75
N LYS A 18 -7.40 11.43 -11.65
CA LYS A 18 -6.63 11.61 -10.41
C LYS A 18 -6.17 10.29 -9.82
N LYS A 19 -7.06 9.28 -9.77
CA LYS A 19 -6.69 7.94 -9.29
C LYS A 19 -5.59 7.33 -10.15
N ALA A 20 -5.73 7.40 -11.48
CA ALA A 20 -4.73 6.91 -12.41
C ALA A 20 -3.39 7.64 -12.25
N LEU A 21 -3.40 8.97 -12.14
CA LEU A 21 -2.20 9.78 -11.90
C LEU A 21 -1.51 9.40 -10.59
N THR A 22 -2.27 9.23 -9.50
CA THR A 22 -1.70 8.82 -8.21
C THR A 22 -1.03 7.44 -8.29
N MET A 23 -1.65 6.47 -8.95
CA MET A 23 -1.05 5.13 -9.11
C MET A 23 0.26 5.19 -9.90
N VAL A 24 0.26 5.91 -11.04
CA VAL A 24 1.47 6.08 -11.86
C VAL A 24 2.59 6.77 -11.08
N LEU A 25 2.27 7.82 -10.33
CA LEU A 25 3.26 8.52 -9.51
C LEU A 25 3.80 7.64 -8.37
N SER A 26 2.94 6.81 -7.76
CA SER A 26 3.38 5.83 -6.75
C SER A 26 4.37 4.82 -7.35
N ASP A 27 4.02 4.23 -8.49
CA ASP A 27 4.87 3.24 -9.17
C ASP A 27 6.21 3.86 -9.59
N LEU A 28 6.20 5.11 -10.07
CA LEU A 28 7.41 5.85 -10.42
C LEU A 28 8.28 6.12 -9.19
N VAL A 29 7.69 6.52 -8.07
CA VAL A 29 8.42 6.70 -6.81
C VAL A 29 9.03 5.39 -6.34
N ASP A 30 8.30 4.27 -6.43
CA ASP A 30 8.82 2.95 -6.04
C ASP A 30 10.00 2.53 -6.95
N GLN A 31 9.87 2.73 -8.26
CA GLN A 31 10.94 2.46 -9.24
C GLN A 31 12.18 3.34 -9.03
N GLU A 32 11.99 4.65 -8.82
CA GLU A 32 13.08 5.62 -8.67
C GLU A 32 13.73 5.57 -7.29
N SER A 33 12.99 5.21 -6.25
CA SER A 33 13.51 5.12 -4.87
C SER A 33 14.53 4.00 -4.70
N GLY A 34 14.58 3.04 -5.64
CA GLY A 34 15.39 1.83 -5.50
C GLY A 34 15.04 1.00 -4.27
N LYS A 35 13.96 1.34 -3.55
CA LYS A 35 13.40 0.55 -2.47
C LYS A 35 12.60 -0.56 -3.08
N ASP A 36 13.33 -1.58 -3.50
CA ASP A 36 12.76 -2.90 -3.57
C ASP A 36 12.39 -3.26 -2.12
N TRP A 37 11.10 -3.28 -1.80
CA TRP A 37 10.60 -3.82 -0.53
C TRP A 37 10.79 -5.34 -0.52
N GLN A 38 12.02 -5.79 -0.78
CA GLN A 38 12.39 -7.18 -0.71
C GLN A 38 12.23 -7.58 0.75
N LEU A 39 11.17 -8.33 0.98
CA LEU A 39 11.00 -9.06 2.22
C LEU A 39 12.28 -9.87 2.45
N THR A 40 12.83 -9.81 3.65
CA THR A 40 13.91 -10.72 4.00
C THR A 40 13.40 -12.16 3.89
N LYS A 41 14.31 -13.12 3.79
CA LYS A 41 13.92 -14.54 3.73
C LYS A 41 13.07 -14.95 4.92
N GLU A 42 13.34 -14.38 6.09
CA GLU A 42 12.62 -14.60 7.33
C GLU A 42 11.21 -13.98 7.27
N GLN A 43 11.08 -12.76 6.74
CA GLN A 43 9.77 -12.12 6.56
C GLN A 43 8.89 -12.88 5.56
N MET A 44 9.48 -13.34 4.45
CA MET A 44 8.78 -14.17 3.47
C MET A 44 8.36 -15.52 4.07
N ALA A 45 9.25 -16.19 4.81
CA ALA A 45 8.95 -17.45 5.47
C ALA A 45 7.81 -17.32 6.49
N GLU A 46 7.77 -16.23 7.25
CA GLU A 46 6.67 -15.95 8.19
C GLU A 46 5.35 -15.71 7.45
N LEU A 47 5.36 -14.96 6.35
CA LEU A 47 4.15 -14.75 5.54
C LEU A 47 3.61 -16.07 4.97
N MET A 48 4.49 -16.94 4.49
CA MET A 48 4.11 -18.29 4.02
C MET A 48 3.53 -19.13 5.15
N ARG A 49 4.15 -19.14 6.34
CA ARG A 49 3.65 -19.87 7.51
C ARG A 49 2.24 -19.39 7.91
N ARG A 50 2.03 -18.07 7.96
CA ARG A 50 0.72 -17.45 8.28
C ARG A 50 -0.34 -17.78 7.24
N TYR A 51 0.05 -17.80 5.97
CA TYR A 51 -0.87 -18.19 4.89
C TYR A 51 -1.28 -19.66 5.00
N GLU A 52 -0.34 -20.56 5.30
CA GLU A 52 -0.65 -21.98 5.55
C GLU A 52 -1.53 -22.20 6.79
N GLU A 53 -1.38 -21.38 7.83
CA GLU A 53 -2.25 -21.39 9.02
C GLU A 53 -3.67 -20.94 8.67
N PHE A 54 -3.80 -19.81 7.98
CA PHE A 54 -5.08 -19.32 7.49
C PHE A 54 -5.80 -20.32 6.59
N LEU A 55 -5.08 -21.06 5.73
CA LEU A 55 -5.71 -22.10 4.90
C LEU A 55 -6.27 -23.28 5.71
N LYS A 56 -5.74 -23.53 6.91
CA LYS A 56 -6.25 -24.57 7.82
C LYS A 56 -7.46 -24.10 8.61
N ASP A 57 -7.53 -22.80 8.93
CA ASP A 57 -8.67 -22.16 9.59
C ASP A 57 -8.92 -20.74 9.04
N PRO A 58 -9.69 -20.62 7.95
CA PRO A 58 -9.97 -19.31 7.34
C PRO A 58 -10.79 -18.37 8.23
N ASP A 59 -11.52 -18.91 9.20
CA ASP A 59 -12.35 -18.12 10.12
C ASP A 59 -11.50 -17.40 11.19
N GLU A 60 -10.23 -17.79 11.36
CA GLU A 60 -9.24 -17.05 12.16
C GLU A 60 -8.86 -15.71 11.50
N GLY A 61 -9.04 -15.59 10.18
CA GLY A 61 -8.72 -14.38 9.44
C GLY A 61 -9.66 -13.21 9.78
N GLU A 62 -9.12 -12.01 9.73
CA GLU A 62 -9.89 -10.79 9.90
C GLU A 62 -9.89 -9.97 8.61
N GLU A 63 -11.03 -9.37 8.28
CA GLU A 63 -11.12 -8.47 7.11
C GLU A 63 -10.11 -7.33 7.23
N TRP A 64 -9.43 -7.05 6.13
CA TRP A 64 -8.38 -6.04 6.10
C TRP A 64 -8.84 -4.67 6.61
N GLU A 65 -10.08 -4.26 6.35
CA GLU A 65 -10.60 -2.97 6.83
C GLU A 65 -10.65 -2.89 8.36
N LYS A 66 -10.93 -4.00 9.06
CA LYS A 66 -10.88 -4.04 10.53
C LYS A 66 -9.44 -3.99 11.05
N VAL A 67 -8.54 -4.70 10.38
CA VAL A 67 -7.09 -4.68 10.70
C VAL A 67 -6.52 -3.28 10.51
N ARG A 68 -6.82 -2.64 9.38
CA ARG A 68 -6.41 -1.27 9.05
C ARG A 68 -6.91 -0.28 10.10
N ALA A 69 -8.20 -0.32 10.43
CA ALA A 69 -8.79 0.57 11.42
C ALA A 69 -8.09 0.47 12.78
N ARG A 70 -7.72 -0.74 13.21
CA ARG A 70 -6.96 -0.95 14.46
C ARG A 70 -5.56 -0.35 14.39
N ILE A 71 -4.85 -0.50 13.26
CA ILE A 71 -3.51 0.05 13.06
C ILE A 71 -3.56 1.58 13.11
N GLU A 72 -4.50 2.20 12.41
CA GLU A 72 -4.67 3.65 12.37
C GLU A 72 -5.01 4.24 13.75
N GLN A 73 -5.77 3.52 14.57
CA GLN A 73 -6.04 3.90 15.96
C GLN A 73 -4.83 3.72 16.90
N SER A 74 -3.83 2.95 16.49
CA SER A 74 -2.64 2.60 17.30
C SER A 74 -1.40 3.44 16.96
N ILE A 75 -1.46 4.26 15.90
CA ILE A 75 -0.38 5.18 15.52
C ILE A 75 -0.62 6.52 16.22
N PRO A 76 0.32 7.01 17.06
CA PRO A 76 0.18 8.26 17.81
C PRO A 76 0.18 9.52 16.94
#